data_AF-A0A813DDN1-F1
#
_entry.id   AF-A0A813DDN1-F1
#
_cell.length_a   1.000
_cell.length_b   1.000
_cell.length_c   1.000
_cell.angle_alpha   90.00
_cell.angle_beta   90.00
_cell.angle_gamma   90.00
#
_symmetry.space_group_name_H-M   'P 1'
#
loop_
_entity.id
_entity.type
_entity.pdbx_description
1 polymer ?
#
loop_
_entity_poly.entity_id
_entity_poly.type
_entity_poly.pdbx_seq_one_letter_code
_entity_poly.pdbx_strand_id
1 'polypeptide(L)'
;VHIARTMFKEVHTPSHTQLVRKMALDTTHTFLDEWREEVSQLGPTLGEGINAAIEEERDPRNLIASFAIARQLLEDCPASCVNEETLVALFESITSYFPITFSPPKDDKVGITGPDLRRGLMQALSATDRLAEHVLPFLLDQTKDIDSDSEDSVKQALEMLSFCFERYGPKVTQGFLKDLLDTTRDQVCRTNTTCEAEFSDTVRQGLRVALKGVPAGLHPHWLSKDLLPAVKILAEDASKGQTSLACRGSRRLLLAMADAHGILLEIVWSAVVPLLLTAPAGSSEGTAPALPKDALSFVLELSQLAKKGSLAQKQLKQALAGALEALCGILPGDTAAGQADEADLTVSELLEAAVKLVAQLSQLAGETDSADAFRALRLAIVPYSDGSPAGRGDAWGNAWRAELSEDAKLSESAATIVTAVCDVASVQPGRAAELAPALLDPAASASSSSWMPAALPRLLATASLSLARGADQAKEGEEASKLTETAASLVARAAALLQERSPSGRAEVFSAFATALDGSASAPASAWAASRLASELKLPAELPGLVQGLSANSSLAVVNLRAFAARCFVRALSTHLPAAEALALRLR
;
A
#
# COMPACT_ATOMS: atom_id res chain seq x y z
N VAL A 1 12.46 -52.88 2.93
CA VAL A 1 13.77 -52.76 3.63
C VAL A 1 14.95 -53.37 2.87
N HIS A 2 15.04 -54.70 2.69
CA HIS A 2 16.23 -55.32 2.06
C HIS A 2 16.47 -54.82 0.63
N ILE A 3 15.41 -54.69 -0.18
CA ILE A 3 15.49 -54.18 -1.56
C ILE A 3 16.10 -52.77 -1.59
N ALA A 4 15.54 -51.83 -0.82
CA ALA A 4 16.04 -50.46 -0.73
C ALA A 4 17.51 -50.40 -0.26
N ARG A 5 17.87 -51.17 0.78
CA ARG A 5 19.26 -51.24 1.27
C ARG A 5 20.23 -51.71 0.19
N THR A 6 19.89 -52.78 -0.52
CA THR A 6 20.74 -53.33 -1.58
C THR A 6 20.85 -52.35 -2.76
N MET A 7 19.75 -51.68 -3.12
CA MET A 7 19.77 -50.66 -4.17
C MET A 7 20.71 -49.50 -3.82
N PHE A 8 20.57 -48.88 -2.64
CA PHE A 8 21.43 -47.76 -2.24
C PHE A 8 22.90 -48.14 -2.08
N LYS A 9 23.19 -49.41 -1.77
CA LYS A 9 24.56 -49.89 -1.62
C LYS A 9 25.23 -50.22 -2.95
N GLU A 10 24.52 -50.84 -3.87
CA GLU A 10 25.12 -51.44 -5.08
C GLU A 10 24.90 -50.58 -6.34
N VAL A 11 23.94 -49.64 -6.34
CA VAL A 11 23.64 -48.76 -7.48
C VAL A 11 24.21 -47.36 -7.23
N HIS A 12 25.26 -47.01 -7.97
CA HIS A 12 25.78 -45.65 -7.99
C HIS A 12 25.06 -44.82 -9.07
N THR A 13 23.92 -44.22 -8.70
CA THR A 13 23.00 -43.51 -9.61
C THR A 13 23.70 -42.56 -10.59
N PRO A 14 24.59 -41.63 -10.16
CA PRO A 14 25.19 -40.63 -11.05
C PRO A 14 25.94 -41.22 -12.26
N SER A 15 26.51 -42.43 -12.11
CA SER A 15 27.31 -43.09 -13.15
C SER A 15 26.51 -43.70 -14.30
N HIS A 16 25.18 -43.76 -14.18
CA HIS A 16 24.31 -44.43 -15.16
C HIS A 16 23.72 -43.49 -16.21
N THR A 17 23.11 -44.04 -17.25
CA THR A 17 22.40 -43.27 -18.28
C THR A 17 21.18 -42.56 -17.71
N GLN A 18 20.74 -41.45 -18.32
CA GLN A 18 19.62 -40.63 -17.84
C GLN A 18 18.36 -41.45 -17.52
N LEU A 19 18.00 -42.41 -18.38
CA LEU A 19 16.83 -43.27 -18.17
C LEU A 19 16.98 -44.18 -16.95
N VAL A 20 18.16 -44.76 -16.74
CA VAL A 20 18.44 -45.61 -15.59
C VAL A 20 18.44 -44.79 -14.30
N ARG A 21 18.99 -43.57 -14.34
CA ARG A 21 18.89 -42.63 -13.20
C ARG A 21 17.45 -42.31 -12.86
N LYS A 22 16.61 -42.03 -13.87
CA LYS A 22 15.17 -41.78 -13.65
C LYS A 22 14.47 -42.96 -12.99
N MET A 23 14.74 -44.20 -13.45
CA MET A 23 14.17 -45.40 -12.84
C MET A 23 14.62 -45.57 -11.38
N ALA A 24 15.89 -45.31 -11.07
CA ALA A 24 16.38 -45.34 -9.70
C ALA A 24 15.67 -44.30 -8.83
N LEU A 25 15.56 -43.05 -9.29
CA LEU A 25 14.85 -41.97 -8.58
C LEU A 25 13.35 -42.30 -8.40
N ASP A 26 12.68 -42.83 -9.42
CA ASP A 26 11.26 -43.22 -9.31
C ASP A 26 11.04 -44.37 -8.34
N THR A 27 11.97 -45.32 -8.30
CA THR A 27 11.96 -46.41 -7.33
C THR A 27 12.14 -45.87 -5.91
N THR A 28 13.10 -44.95 -5.72
CA THR A 28 13.32 -44.26 -4.44
C THR A 28 12.08 -43.46 -4.01
N HIS A 29 11.45 -42.73 -4.91
CA HIS A 29 10.21 -42.02 -4.64
C HIS A 29 9.10 -42.99 -4.21
N THR A 30 8.94 -44.11 -4.91
CA THR A 30 7.96 -45.15 -4.56
C THR A 30 8.24 -45.73 -3.16
N PHE A 31 9.51 -45.93 -2.79
CA PHE A 31 9.88 -46.32 -1.43
C PHE A 31 9.39 -45.34 -0.36
N LEU A 32 9.53 -44.03 -0.61
CA LEU A 32 9.10 -43.01 0.32
C LEU A 32 7.57 -42.82 0.33
N ASP A 33 6.90 -43.05 -0.79
CA ASP A 33 5.45 -42.82 -0.92
C ASP A 33 4.63 -44.01 -0.40
N GLU A 34 4.97 -45.24 -0.82
CA GLU A 34 4.18 -46.44 -0.50
C GLU A 34 4.68 -47.20 0.74
N TRP A 35 5.97 -47.14 1.06
CA TRP A 35 6.61 -48.00 2.07
C TRP A 35 7.46 -47.23 3.08
N ARG A 36 7.08 -45.98 3.37
CA ARG A 36 7.82 -45.05 4.24
C ARG A 36 8.18 -45.66 5.59
N GLU A 37 7.21 -46.25 6.27
CA GLU A 37 7.37 -46.83 7.61
C GLU A 37 8.41 -47.96 7.60
N GLU A 38 8.37 -48.81 6.58
CA GLU A 38 9.34 -49.89 6.42
C GLU A 38 10.72 -49.34 6.09
N VAL A 39 10.86 -48.45 5.10
CA VAL A 39 12.18 -47.95 4.70
C VAL A 39 12.83 -47.05 5.75
N SER A 40 12.04 -46.38 6.59
CA SER A 40 12.54 -45.62 7.74
C SER A 40 13.30 -46.49 8.77
N GLN A 41 13.07 -47.81 8.78
CA GLN A 41 13.84 -48.75 9.61
C GLN A 41 15.31 -48.88 9.20
N LEU A 42 15.70 -48.33 8.03
CA LEU A 42 17.10 -48.22 7.63
C LEU A 42 17.86 -47.17 8.46
N GLY A 43 17.16 -46.28 9.18
CA GLY A 43 17.79 -45.23 9.97
C GLY A 43 18.67 -44.32 9.09
N PRO A 44 19.85 -43.88 9.57
CA PRO A 44 20.72 -42.96 8.83
C PRO A 44 21.09 -43.42 7.42
N THR A 45 21.18 -44.73 7.19
CA THR A 45 21.48 -45.30 5.86
C THR A 45 20.42 -44.95 4.81
N LEU A 46 19.19 -44.64 5.21
CA LEU A 46 18.17 -44.14 4.28
C LEU A 46 18.57 -42.78 3.72
N GLY A 47 18.94 -41.84 4.60
CA GLY A 47 19.34 -40.49 4.20
C GLY A 47 20.64 -40.50 3.39
N GLU A 48 21.64 -41.26 3.83
CA GLU A 48 22.92 -41.43 3.12
C GLU A 48 22.70 -41.98 1.70
N GLY A 49 21.88 -43.03 1.57
CA GLY A 49 21.56 -43.65 0.29
C GLY A 49 20.77 -42.74 -0.65
N ILE A 50 19.83 -41.96 -0.11
CA ILE A 50 19.08 -40.98 -0.89
C ILE A 50 19.98 -39.84 -1.35
N ASN A 51 20.83 -39.29 -0.47
CA ASN A 51 21.77 -38.23 -0.83
C ASN A 51 22.68 -38.69 -1.99
N ALA A 52 23.31 -39.85 -1.86
CA ALA A 52 24.14 -40.44 -2.92
C ALA A 52 23.38 -40.72 -4.23
N ALA A 53 22.05 -40.92 -4.16
CA ALA A 53 21.24 -41.16 -5.35
C ALA A 53 20.84 -39.88 -6.09
N ILE A 54 20.76 -38.73 -5.40
CA ILE A 54 20.32 -37.45 -5.98
C ILE A 54 21.48 -36.51 -6.37
N GLU A 55 22.69 -36.81 -5.92
CA GLU A 55 23.92 -36.07 -6.25
C GLU A 55 24.20 -36.04 -7.77
N GLU A 56 24.84 -34.96 -8.23
CA GLU A 56 25.34 -34.76 -9.60
C GLU A 56 24.31 -34.95 -10.75
N GLU A 57 23.00 -34.81 -10.50
CA GLU A 57 21.98 -34.94 -11.54
C GLU A 57 21.90 -33.68 -12.43
N ARG A 58 21.94 -33.88 -13.75
CA ARG A 58 21.97 -32.78 -14.73
C ARG A 58 20.72 -32.70 -15.61
N ASP A 59 19.92 -33.77 -15.67
CA ASP A 59 18.71 -33.77 -16.47
C ASP A 59 17.56 -33.09 -15.71
N PRO A 60 16.86 -32.08 -16.27
CA PRO A 60 15.84 -31.33 -15.55
C PRO A 60 14.66 -32.19 -15.07
N ARG A 61 14.33 -33.30 -15.77
CA ARG A 61 13.26 -34.21 -15.35
C ARG A 61 13.64 -34.98 -14.09
N ASN A 62 14.88 -35.44 -14.07
CA ASN A 62 15.44 -36.18 -12.95
C ASN A 62 15.68 -35.22 -11.77
N LEU A 63 16.12 -33.99 -12.04
CA LEU A 63 16.37 -32.99 -11.02
C LEU A 63 15.10 -32.58 -10.24
N ILE A 64 13.95 -32.46 -10.92
CA ILE A 64 12.65 -32.29 -10.23
C ILE A 64 12.38 -33.46 -9.28
N ALA A 65 12.63 -34.70 -9.73
CA ALA A 65 12.44 -35.88 -8.89
C ALA A 65 13.43 -35.88 -7.70
N SER A 66 14.68 -35.51 -7.92
CA SER A 66 15.69 -35.35 -6.86
C SER A 66 15.25 -34.36 -5.78
N PHE A 67 14.75 -33.18 -6.17
CA PHE A 67 14.24 -32.19 -5.23
C PHE A 67 13.00 -32.70 -4.46
N ALA A 68 12.07 -33.37 -5.15
CA ALA A 68 10.89 -33.95 -4.51
C ALA A 68 11.26 -35.04 -3.50
N ILE A 69 12.20 -35.93 -3.84
CA ILE A 69 12.70 -36.99 -2.96
C ILE A 69 13.39 -36.39 -1.73
N ALA A 70 14.27 -35.39 -1.91
CA ALA A 70 14.94 -34.71 -0.81
C ALA A 70 13.94 -34.05 0.14
N ARG A 71 12.96 -33.34 -0.42
CA ARG A 71 11.86 -32.74 0.34
C ARG A 71 11.09 -33.79 1.14
N GLN A 72 10.65 -34.87 0.47
CA GLN A 72 9.85 -35.93 1.09
C GLN A 72 10.62 -36.67 2.19
N LEU A 73 11.93 -36.84 2.04
CA LEU A 73 12.80 -37.37 3.09
C LEU A 73 12.83 -36.45 4.32
N LEU A 74 12.92 -35.13 4.10
CA LEU A 74 13.09 -34.15 5.19
C LEU A 74 11.76 -33.77 5.88
N GLU A 75 10.64 -33.75 5.15
CA GLU A 75 9.31 -33.39 5.68
C GLU A 75 8.63 -34.56 6.38
N ASP A 76 8.68 -35.75 5.78
CA ASP A 76 7.75 -36.83 6.15
C ASP A 76 8.44 -38.01 6.86
N CYS A 77 9.76 -38.20 6.69
CA CYS A 77 10.46 -39.29 7.38
C CYS A 77 10.88 -38.89 8.80
N PRO A 78 11.01 -39.85 9.74
CA PRO A 78 11.52 -39.58 11.07
C PRO A 78 12.92 -38.95 11.03
N ALA A 79 13.18 -37.98 11.91
CA ALA A 79 14.47 -37.29 11.99
C ALA A 79 15.68 -38.24 12.20
N SER A 80 15.46 -39.44 12.75
CA SER A 80 16.49 -40.49 12.88
C SER A 80 17.02 -41.03 11.54
N CYS A 81 16.32 -40.78 10.43
CA CYS A 81 16.76 -41.17 9.09
C CYS A 81 17.83 -40.24 8.51
N VAL A 82 17.97 -39.04 9.06
CA VAL A 82 18.89 -38.01 8.58
C VAL A 82 19.67 -37.44 9.76
N ASN A 83 20.89 -37.95 9.96
CA ASN A 83 21.83 -37.39 10.93
C ASN A 83 22.38 -36.04 10.44
N GLU A 84 23.17 -35.36 11.28
CA GLU A 84 23.68 -34.02 10.96
C GLU A 84 24.64 -34.01 9.75
N GLU A 85 25.51 -35.02 9.63
CA GLU A 85 26.43 -35.14 8.49
C GLU A 85 25.66 -35.30 7.16
N THR A 86 24.62 -36.13 7.14
CA THR A 86 23.76 -36.31 5.97
C THR A 86 22.94 -35.06 5.68
N LEU A 87 22.50 -34.33 6.72
CA LEU A 87 21.77 -33.08 6.56
C LEU A 87 22.62 -32.03 5.85
N VAL A 88 23.90 -31.89 6.24
CA VAL A 88 24.86 -31.01 5.59
C VAL A 88 25.16 -31.48 4.16
N ALA A 89 25.35 -32.78 3.94
CA ALA A 89 25.57 -33.32 2.60
C ALA A 89 24.37 -33.09 1.66
N LEU A 90 23.14 -33.23 2.17
CA LEU A 90 21.92 -32.89 1.42
C LEU A 90 21.87 -31.39 1.11
N PHE A 91 22.22 -30.54 2.07
CA PHE A 91 22.31 -29.11 1.86
C PHE A 91 23.30 -28.78 0.72
N GLU A 92 24.52 -29.31 0.76
CA GLU A 92 25.55 -29.10 -0.26
C GLU A 92 25.09 -29.62 -1.64
N SER A 93 24.50 -30.81 -1.67
CA SER A 93 23.99 -31.43 -2.90
C SER A 93 22.89 -30.60 -3.54
N ILE A 94 21.94 -30.11 -2.75
CA ILE A 94 20.79 -29.34 -3.24
C ILE A 94 21.23 -27.91 -3.60
N THR A 95 22.06 -27.26 -2.79
CA THR A 95 22.51 -25.88 -3.07
C THR A 95 23.48 -25.77 -4.24
N SER A 96 24.13 -26.86 -4.64
CA SER A 96 24.98 -26.91 -5.85
C SER A 96 24.27 -26.50 -7.15
N TYR A 97 22.93 -26.55 -7.18
CA TYR A 97 22.12 -26.12 -8.32
C TYR A 97 21.71 -24.64 -8.28
N PHE A 98 22.10 -23.89 -7.26
CA PHE A 98 21.83 -22.46 -7.16
C PHE A 98 22.96 -21.63 -7.82
N PRO A 99 22.64 -20.57 -8.58
CA PRO A 99 21.31 -20.15 -9.03
C PRO A 99 20.82 -21.00 -10.22
N ILE A 100 19.50 -21.13 -10.37
CA ILE A 100 18.92 -21.86 -11.52
C ILE A 100 18.89 -20.92 -12.73
N THR A 101 19.72 -21.22 -13.74
CA THR A 101 19.81 -20.46 -15.01
C THR A 101 19.24 -21.24 -16.21
N PHE A 102 18.47 -22.31 -15.93
CA PHE A 102 17.94 -23.21 -16.95
C PHE A 102 16.98 -22.51 -17.93
N SER A 103 17.27 -22.65 -19.22
CA SER A 103 16.39 -22.27 -20.32
C SER A 103 16.04 -23.51 -21.15
N PRO A 104 14.74 -23.83 -21.36
CA PRO A 104 14.35 -25.02 -22.10
C PRO A 104 14.81 -24.94 -23.58
N PRO A 105 15.16 -26.07 -24.20
CA PRO A 105 15.46 -26.12 -25.63
C PRO A 105 14.27 -25.66 -26.49
N LYS A 106 14.54 -25.15 -27.71
CA LYS A 106 13.50 -24.67 -28.63
C LYS A 106 12.45 -25.72 -28.99
N ASP A 107 12.86 -26.99 -29.05
CA ASP A 107 11.99 -28.14 -29.36
C ASP A 107 11.66 -28.96 -28.11
N ASP A 108 11.47 -28.31 -26.96
CA ASP A 108 11.16 -29.03 -25.71
C ASP A 108 9.78 -29.70 -25.78
N LYS A 109 9.77 -31.04 -25.71
CA LYS A 109 8.56 -31.87 -25.66
C LYS A 109 8.09 -32.15 -24.23
N VAL A 110 8.92 -31.83 -23.24
CA VAL A 110 8.70 -32.17 -21.83
C VAL A 110 7.97 -31.05 -21.12
N GLY A 111 8.28 -29.79 -21.44
CA GLY A 111 7.61 -28.61 -20.91
C GLY A 111 8.04 -28.20 -19.50
N ILE A 112 9.22 -28.65 -19.04
CA ILE A 112 9.79 -28.22 -17.76
C ILE A 112 10.37 -26.83 -17.93
N THR A 113 10.04 -25.92 -17.02
CA THR A 113 10.52 -24.54 -17.06
C THR A 113 11.55 -24.24 -15.96
N GLY A 114 12.35 -23.20 -16.13
CA GLY A 114 13.25 -22.71 -15.07
C GLY A 114 12.52 -22.40 -13.75
N PRO A 115 11.34 -21.72 -13.77
CA PRO A 115 10.49 -21.57 -12.59
C PRO A 115 10.09 -22.87 -11.89
N ASP A 116 9.87 -23.98 -12.61
CA ASP A 116 9.53 -25.26 -11.99
C ASP A 116 10.72 -25.82 -11.20
N LEU A 117 11.93 -25.72 -11.76
CA LEU A 117 13.16 -26.13 -11.08
C LEU A 117 13.44 -25.26 -9.85
N ARG A 118 13.27 -23.93 -9.96
CA ARG A 118 13.38 -23.02 -8.81
C ARG A 118 12.41 -23.39 -7.70
N ARG A 119 11.15 -23.65 -8.04
CA ARG A 119 10.14 -24.08 -7.06
C ARG A 119 10.53 -25.40 -6.39
N GLY A 120 11.02 -26.38 -7.16
CA GLY A 120 11.51 -27.64 -6.61
C GLY A 120 12.66 -27.43 -5.62
N LEU A 121 13.67 -26.64 -6.02
CA LEU A 121 14.79 -26.26 -5.17
C LEU A 121 14.32 -25.58 -3.88
N MET A 122 13.38 -24.62 -3.99
CA MET A 122 12.82 -23.90 -2.85
C MET A 122 12.11 -24.81 -1.87
N GLN A 123 11.30 -25.74 -2.38
CA GLN A 123 10.58 -26.69 -1.53
C GLN A 123 11.52 -27.68 -0.84
N ALA A 124 12.59 -28.11 -1.51
CA ALA A 124 13.59 -29.00 -0.93
C ALA A 124 14.40 -28.31 0.18
N LEU A 125 14.89 -27.08 -0.06
CA LEU A 125 15.69 -26.34 0.92
C LEU A 125 14.87 -25.91 2.15
N SER A 126 13.58 -25.62 1.98
CA SER A 126 12.69 -25.19 3.06
C SER A 126 11.90 -26.33 3.73
N ALA A 127 12.23 -27.58 3.42
CA ALA A 127 11.52 -28.77 3.87
C ALA A 127 11.54 -28.95 5.40
N THR A 128 12.62 -28.54 6.07
CA THR A 128 12.77 -28.65 7.53
C THR A 128 13.55 -27.49 8.10
N ASP A 129 13.16 -27.01 9.28
CA ASP A 129 13.86 -25.93 9.99
C ASP A 129 15.27 -26.31 10.45
N ARG A 130 15.59 -27.62 10.49
CA ARG A 130 16.96 -28.12 10.73
C ARG A 130 17.97 -27.61 9.71
N LEU A 131 17.53 -27.29 8.48
CA LEU A 131 18.39 -26.73 7.44
C LEU A 131 18.65 -25.23 7.61
N ALA A 132 17.92 -24.54 8.48
CA ALA A 132 17.95 -23.08 8.56
C ALA A 132 19.34 -22.50 8.88
N GLU A 133 20.11 -23.19 9.73
CA GLU A 133 21.47 -22.76 10.13
C GLU A 133 22.47 -22.79 8.97
N HIS A 134 22.18 -23.56 7.91
CA HIS A 134 23.03 -23.65 6.71
C HIS A 134 22.44 -22.82 5.55
N VAL A 135 21.12 -22.93 5.33
CA VAL A 135 20.42 -22.30 4.21
C VAL A 135 20.35 -20.79 4.33
N LEU A 136 19.98 -20.25 5.50
CA LEU A 136 19.78 -18.81 5.63
C LEU A 136 21.10 -18.02 5.50
N PRO A 137 22.22 -18.42 6.14
CA PRO A 137 23.51 -17.78 5.91
C PRO A 137 23.97 -17.86 4.46
N PHE A 138 23.83 -19.03 3.82
CA PHE A 138 24.18 -19.19 2.40
C PHE A 138 23.43 -18.20 1.52
N LEU A 139 22.11 -18.12 1.65
CA LEU A 139 21.31 -17.22 0.84
C LEU A 139 21.62 -15.76 1.12
N LEU A 140 21.82 -15.37 2.39
CA LEU A 140 22.25 -14.01 2.73
C LEU A 140 23.60 -13.67 2.10
N ASP A 141 24.55 -14.59 2.05
CA ASP A 141 25.82 -14.40 1.35
C ASP A 141 25.63 -14.26 -0.16
N GLN A 142 24.72 -15.03 -0.77
CA GLN A 142 24.38 -14.87 -2.20
C GLN A 142 23.77 -13.50 -2.51
N THR A 143 23.07 -12.86 -1.57
CA THR A 143 22.53 -11.50 -1.77
C THR A 143 23.57 -10.39 -1.71
N LYS A 144 24.80 -10.68 -1.29
CA LYS A 144 25.88 -9.68 -1.18
C LYS A 144 26.65 -9.49 -2.49
N ASP A 145 26.44 -10.35 -3.47
CA ASP A 145 27.00 -10.22 -4.81
C ASP A 145 26.24 -9.10 -5.56
N ILE A 146 26.95 -8.08 -6.03
CA ILE A 146 26.36 -6.84 -6.60
C ILE A 146 26.79 -6.65 -8.06
N ASP A 147 27.44 -7.65 -8.66
CA ASP A 147 27.83 -7.56 -10.06
C ASP A 147 26.57 -7.62 -10.97
N SER A 148 26.56 -6.90 -12.09
CA SER A 148 25.37 -6.83 -12.95
C SER A 148 24.91 -8.19 -13.50
N ASP A 149 25.82 -9.15 -13.59
CA ASP A 149 25.54 -10.52 -14.03
C ASP A 149 24.89 -11.39 -12.93
N SER A 150 24.84 -10.91 -11.68
CA SER A 150 24.27 -11.60 -10.51
C SER A 150 22.90 -11.05 -10.08
N GLU A 151 22.29 -10.10 -10.81
CA GLU A 151 20.97 -9.56 -10.45
C GLU A 151 19.89 -10.66 -10.33
N ASP A 152 19.83 -11.59 -11.29
CA ASP A 152 18.88 -12.70 -11.26
C ASP A 152 19.16 -13.64 -10.08
N SER A 153 20.42 -13.90 -9.74
CA SER A 153 20.77 -14.75 -8.60
C SER A 153 20.44 -14.09 -7.27
N VAL A 154 20.66 -12.78 -7.12
CA VAL A 154 20.24 -12.01 -5.94
C VAL A 154 18.72 -12.06 -5.77
N LYS A 155 17.96 -11.87 -6.86
CA LYS A 155 16.48 -11.99 -6.83
C LYS A 155 16.03 -13.38 -6.43
N GLN A 156 16.64 -14.42 -6.98
CA GLN A 156 16.37 -15.81 -6.59
C GLN A 156 16.70 -16.05 -5.11
N ALA A 157 17.81 -15.50 -4.59
CA ALA A 157 18.18 -15.63 -3.18
C ALA A 157 17.17 -14.94 -2.25
N LEU A 158 16.69 -13.74 -2.60
CA LEU A 158 15.70 -12.98 -1.83
C LEU A 158 14.31 -13.65 -1.84
N GLU A 159 13.88 -14.16 -3.00
CA GLU A 159 12.65 -14.94 -3.13
C GLU A 159 12.72 -16.21 -2.26
N MET A 160 13.85 -16.93 -2.34
CA MET A 160 14.11 -18.12 -1.53
C MET A 160 14.13 -17.81 -0.03
N LEU A 161 14.80 -16.73 0.40
CA LEU A 161 14.85 -16.29 1.81
C LEU A 161 13.45 -16.05 2.36
N SER A 162 12.62 -15.32 1.60
CA SER A 162 11.23 -15.03 1.98
C SER A 162 10.42 -16.33 2.15
N PHE A 163 10.56 -17.27 1.22
CA PHE A 163 9.90 -18.57 1.29
C PHE A 163 10.38 -19.42 2.48
N CYS A 164 11.69 -19.48 2.72
CA CYS A 164 12.28 -20.17 3.85
C CYS A 164 11.81 -19.59 5.19
N PHE A 165 11.71 -18.27 5.33
CA PHE A 165 11.17 -17.67 6.56
C PHE A 165 9.74 -18.14 6.83
N GLU A 166 8.85 -18.13 5.84
CA GLU A 166 7.47 -18.60 6.01
C GLU A 166 7.39 -20.08 6.46
N ARG A 167 8.27 -20.93 5.90
CA ARG A 167 8.30 -22.38 6.18
C ARG A 167 8.92 -22.70 7.54
N TYR A 168 10.03 -22.05 7.90
CA TYR A 168 10.71 -22.26 9.18
C TYR A 168 10.01 -21.59 10.36
N GLY A 169 9.27 -20.51 10.09
CA GLY A 169 8.40 -19.87 11.06
C GLY A 169 9.11 -18.91 12.03
N PRO A 170 8.34 -18.33 12.98
CA PRO A 170 8.72 -17.09 13.66
C PRO A 170 10.02 -17.18 14.47
N LYS A 171 10.26 -18.30 15.16
CA LYS A 171 11.43 -18.45 16.04
C LYS A 171 12.74 -18.43 15.26
N VAL A 172 12.80 -19.15 14.15
CA VAL A 172 13.96 -19.18 13.26
C VAL A 172 14.16 -17.80 12.65
N THR A 173 13.12 -17.21 12.06
CA THR A 173 13.21 -15.88 11.45
C THR A 173 13.68 -14.80 12.43
N GLN A 174 13.24 -14.84 13.69
CA GLN A 174 13.72 -13.92 14.73
C GLN A 174 15.23 -14.04 14.97
N GLY A 175 15.77 -15.27 14.93
CA GLY A 175 17.21 -15.52 15.11
C GLY A 175 18.09 -14.90 14.03
N PHE A 176 17.58 -14.81 12.79
CA PHE A 176 18.31 -14.29 11.62
C PHE A 176 17.93 -12.84 11.26
N LEU A 177 17.02 -12.21 11.99
CA LEU A 177 16.50 -10.88 11.65
C LEU A 177 17.60 -9.82 11.64
N LYS A 178 18.56 -9.91 12.58
CA LYS A 178 19.69 -8.98 12.63
C LYS A 178 20.53 -9.05 11.35
N ASP A 179 20.90 -10.26 10.93
CA ASP A 179 21.74 -10.46 9.74
C ASP A 179 21.01 -10.04 8.46
N LEU A 180 19.69 -10.30 8.39
CA LEU A 180 18.84 -9.79 7.32
C LEU A 180 18.85 -8.26 7.26
N LEU A 181 18.65 -7.58 8.40
CA LEU A 181 18.61 -6.12 8.47
C LEU A 181 19.96 -5.49 8.18
N ASP A 182 21.05 -6.04 8.70
CA ASP A 182 22.40 -5.55 8.44
C ASP A 182 22.78 -5.73 6.97
N THR A 183 22.54 -6.92 6.40
CA THR A 183 22.80 -7.20 4.97
C THR A 183 21.96 -6.28 4.09
N THR A 184 20.67 -6.15 4.37
CA THR A 184 19.77 -5.32 3.56
C THR A 184 20.11 -3.83 3.66
N ARG A 185 20.46 -3.31 4.86
CA ARG A 185 20.92 -1.94 5.00
C ARG A 185 22.18 -1.70 4.19
N ASP A 186 23.14 -2.63 4.26
CA ASP A 186 24.40 -2.47 3.55
C ASP A 186 24.16 -2.46 2.03
N GLN A 187 23.30 -3.34 1.51
CA GLN A 187 22.94 -3.37 0.09
C GLN A 187 22.14 -2.14 -0.34
N VAL A 188 21.04 -1.82 0.34
CA VAL A 188 20.08 -0.78 -0.09
C VAL A 188 20.54 0.64 0.27
N CYS A 189 21.30 0.83 1.36
CA CYS A 189 21.71 2.16 1.80
C CYS A 189 23.15 2.54 1.40
N ARG A 190 24.00 1.59 0.98
CA ARG A 190 25.41 1.85 0.67
C ARG A 190 25.84 1.45 -0.74
N THR A 191 24.97 0.80 -1.51
CA THR A 191 25.27 0.34 -2.87
C THR A 191 24.14 0.69 -3.84
N ASN A 192 24.45 0.86 -5.12
CA ASN A 192 23.45 1.14 -6.17
C ASN A 192 22.84 -0.16 -6.71
N THR A 193 22.38 -1.04 -5.81
CA THR A 193 21.73 -2.29 -6.21
C THR A 193 20.45 -2.00 -7.01
N THR A 194 20.18 -2.78 -8.06
CA THR A 194 18.92 -2.71 -8.80
C THR A 194 17.79 -3.47 -8.08
N CYS A 195 18.12 -4.23 -7.03
CA CYS A 195 17.20 -5.12 -6.29
C CYS A 195 16.62 -4.49 -5.02
N GLU A 196 16.61 -3.15 -4.88
CA GLU A 196 16.14 -2.47 -3.66
C GLU A 196 14.71 -2.86 -3.26
N ALA A 197 13.85 -3.14 -4.25
CA ALA A 197 12.46 -3.54 -4.03
C ALA A 197 12.39 -4.91 -3.37
N GLU A 198 13.09 -5.88 -3.93
CA GLU A 198 13.14 -7.27 -3.48
C GLU A 198 13.75 -7.37 -2.08
N PHE A 199 14.78 -6.56 -1.78
CA PHE A 199 15.33 -6.44 -0.43
C PHE A 199 14.30 -5.93 0.57
N SER A 200 13.60 -4.84 0.21
CA SER A 200 12.57 -4.23 1.05
C SER A 200 11.41 -5.20 1.31
N ASP A 201 10.99 -5.92 0.27
CA ASP A 201 9.92 -6.92 0.36
C ASP A 201 10.34 -8.11 1.24
N THR A 202 11.59 -8.56 1.14
CA THR A 202 12.15 -9.62 1.99
C THR A 202 12.20 -9.20 3.47
N VAL A 203 12.61 -7.95 3.76
CA VAL A 203 12.56 -7.39 5.13
C VAL A 203 11.12 -7.35 5.65
N ARG A 204 10.18 -6.85 4.84
CA ARG A 204 8.76 -6.79 5.21
C ARG A 204 8.22 -8.20 5.52
N GLN A 205 8.53 -9.17 4.67
CA GLN A 205 8.04 -10.54 4.82
C GLN A 205 8.67 -11.24 6.03
N GLY A 206 9.99 -11.11 6.23
CA GLY A 206 10.68 -11.63 7.40
C GLY A 206 10.10 -11.05 8.70
N LEU A 207 9.82 -9.75 8.75
CA LEU A 207 9.18 -9.11 9.91
C LEU A 207 7.74 -9.58 10.14
N ARG A 208 6.95 -9.77 9.07
CA ARG A 208 5.59 -10.35 9.16
C ARG A 208 5.60 -11.74 9.78
N VAL A 209 6.53 -12.59 9.36
CA VAL A 209 6.71 -13.93 9.93
C VAL A 209 7.18 -13.84 11.38
N ALA A 210 8.19 -13.03 11.67
CA ALA A 210 8.72 -12.86 13.03
C ALA A 210 7.68 -12.36 14.03
N LEU A 211 6.74 -11.51 13.59
CA LEU A 211 5.65 -10.96 14.40
C LEU A 211 4.36 -11.77 14.33
N LYS A 212 4.32 -12.91 13.63
CA LYS A 212 3.13 -13.75 13.53
C LYS A 212 2.68 -14.19 14.92
N GLY A 213 1.46 -13.80 15.29
CA GLY A 213 0.86 -14.10 16.60
C GLY A 213 1.24 -13.13 17.72
N VAL A 214 1.99 -12.05 17.44
CA VAL A 214 2.25 -10.98 18.40
C VAL A 214 1.06 -10.00 18.41
N PRO A 215 0.31 -9.88 19.52
CA PRO A 215 -0.82 -8.95 19.57
C PRO A 215 -0.36 -7.50 19.56
N ALA A 216 -1.19 -6.60 19.02
CA ALA A 216 -0.93 -5.17 19.05
C ALA A 216 -0.75 -4.67 20.50
N GLY A 217 0.27 -3.83 20.73
CA GLY A 217 0.62 -3.28 22.05
C GLY A 217 1.58 -4.13 22.89
N LEU A 218 1.92 -5.35 22.45
CA LEU A 218 2.96 -6.14 23.10
C LEU A 218 4.32 -5.84 22.46
N HIS A 219 5.30 -5.46 23.27
CA HIS A 219 6.69 -5.24 22.82
C HIS A 219 7.61 -6.37 23.31
N PRO A 220 7.77 -7.47 22.55
CA PRO A 220 8.76 -8.50 22.85
C PRO A 220 10.17 -7.97 23.06
N HIS A 221 10.93 -8.58 23.97
CA HIS A 221 12.32 -8.16 24.28
C HIS A 221 13.27 -8.21 23.07
N TRP A 222 13.06 -9.13 22.13
CA TRP A 222 13.88 -9.23 20.91
C TRP A 222 13.72 -8.00 20.00
N LEU A 223 12.56 -7.34 20.00
CA LEU A 223 12.38 -6.07 19.26
C LEU A 223 13.33 -5.01 19.77
N SER A 224 13.45 -4.90 21.11
CA SER A 224 14.32 -3.90 21.74
C SER A 224 15.80 -4.18 21.48
N LYS A 225 16.18 -5.45 21.39
CA LYS A 225 17.57 -5.86 21.19
C LYS A 225 18.03 -5.66 19.74
N ASP A 226 17.25 -6.14 18.78
CA ASP A 226 17.72 -6.27 17.40
C ASP A 226 17.06 -5.24 16.46
N LEU A 227 15.78 -4.90 16.67
CA LEU A 227 15.02 -4.05 15.75
C LEU A 227 15.14 -2.55 16.05
N LEU A 228 14.98 -2.15 17.32
CA LEU A 228 15.02 -0.73 17.70
C LEU A 228 16.34 -0.03 17.32
N PRO A 229 17.53 -0.64 17.51
CA PRO A 229 18.79 -0.04 17.07
C PRO A 229 18.83 0.15 15.55
N ALA A 230 18.35 -0.82 14.78
CA ALA A 230 18.28 -0.72 13.32
C ALA A 230 17.35 0.41 12.88
N VAL A 231 16.13 0.49 13.43
CA VAL A 231 15.19 1.59 13.14
C VAL A 231 15.80 2.94 13.46
N LYS A 232 16.50 3.07 14.60
CA LYS A 232 17.13 4.33 15.00
C LYS A 232 18.18 4.79 13.98
N ILE A 233 19.07 3.89 13.55
CA ILE A 233 20.11 4.20 12.56
C ILE A 233 19.47 4.63 11.23
N LEU A 234 18.48 3.86 10.76
CA LEU A 234 17.75 4.19 9.53
C LEU A 234 16.99 5.51 9.64
N ALA A 235 16.41 5.83 10.80
CA ALA A 235 15.71 7.09 11.03
C ALA A 235 16.66 8.29 11.00
N GLU A 236 17.85 8.16 11.60
CA GLU A 236 18.91 9.17 11.52
C GLU A 236 19.36 9.37 10.06
N ASP A 237 19.59 8.29 9.32
CA ASP A 237 19.98 8.36 7.90
C ASP A 237 18.89 8.93 6.99
N ALA A 238 17.62 8.60 7.25
CA ALA A 238 16.45 9.13 6.53
C ALA A 238 16.26 10.64 6.72
N SER A 239 16.84 11.23 7.78
CA SER A 239 16.77 12.67 8.08
C SER A 239 17.86 13.51 7.43
N LYS A 240 18.89 12.89 6.82
CA LYS A 240 20.07 13.58 6.24
C LYS A 240 19.85 14.21 4.86
N GLY A 241 18.65 14.11 4.26
CA GLY A 241 18.29 14.70 2.97
C GLY A 241 18.46 13.77 1.76
N GLN A 242 17.67 14.00 0.70
CA GLN A 242 17.45 13.06 -0.43
C GLN A 242 18.66 12.79 -1.35
N THR A 243 19.72 13.61 -1.30
CA THR A 243 20.92 13.44 -2.15
C THR A 243 21.78 12.25 -1.75
N SER A 244 21.61 11.73 -0.53
CA SER A 244 22.33 10.55 -0.07
C SER A 244 21.58 9.26 -0.41
N LEU A 245 22.28 8.31 -1.03
CA LEU A 245 21.81 6.94 -1.20
C LEU A 245 21.34 6.32 0.13
N ALA A 246 22.04 6.63 1.22
CA ALA A 246 21.68 6.16 2.56
C ALA A 246 20.31 6.67 3.01
N CYS A 247 19.95 7.90 2.66
CA CYS A 247 18.64 8.47 2.98
C CYS A 247 17.53 7.77 2.20
N ARG A 248 17.67 7.64 0.87
CA ARG A 248 16.69 6.96 0.02
C ARG A 248 16.48 5.51 0.46
N GLY A 249 17.57 4.77 0.61
CA GLY A 249 17.54 3.39 1.06
C GLY A 249 16.90 3.25 2.44
N SER A 250 17.25 4.14 3.38
CA SER A 250 16.70 4.08 4.74
C SER A 250 15.21 4.37 4.79
N ARG A 251 14.72 5.37 4.03
CA ARG A 251 13.28 5.65 3.90
C ARG A 251 12.53 4.45 3.35
N ARG A 252 13.08 3.78 2.32
CA ARG A 252 12.49 2.58 1.73
C ARG A 252 12.38 1.42 2.73
N LEU A 253 13.46 1.15 3.46
CA LEU A 253 13.47 0.11 4.48
C LEU A 253 12.53 0.42 5.65
N LEU A 254 12.49 1.66 6.12
CA LEU A 254 11.55 2.07 7.17
C LEU A 254 10.09 1.89 6.76
N LEU A 255 9.72 2.18 5.50
CA LEU A 255 8.38 1.91 4.99
C LEU A 255 8.07 0.41 4.96
N ALA A 256 9.02 -0.42 4.50
CA ALA A 256 8.87 -1.88 4.53
C ALA A 256 8.68 -2.41 5.95
N MET A 257 9.42 -1.88 6.92
CA MET A 257 9.28 -2.22 8.34
C MET A 257 7.91 -1.79 8.88
N ALA A 258 7.47 -0.58 8.58
CA ALA A 258 6.17 -0.05 9.04
C ALA A 258 4.97 -0.84 8.47
N ASP A 259 5.05 -1.26 7.20
CA ASP A 259 4.00 -2.05 6.54
C ASP A 259 3.96 -3.53 6.98
N ALA A 260 5.00 -4.01 7.67
CA ALA A 260 5.02 -5.37 8.16
C ALA A 260 4.03 -5.61 9.30
N HIS A 261 3.89 -4.66 10.24
CA HIS A 261 3.00 -4.79 11.39
C HIS A 261 2.70 -3.44 12.07
N GLY A 262 1.51 -3.29 12.66
CA GLY A 262 1.08 -2.01 13.28
C GLY A 262 1.96 -1.52 14.43
N ILE A 263 2.57 -2.44 15.20
CA ILE A 263 3.58 -2.08 16.23
C ILE A 263 4.80 -1.40 15.60
N LEU A 264 5.23 -1.89 14.43
CA LEU A 264 6.40 -1.34 13.74
C LEU A 264 6.09 0.01 13.12
N LEU A 265 4.87 0.22 12.62
CA LEU A 265 4.42 1.54 12.20
C LEU A 265 4.56 2.57 13.33
N GLU A 266 4.09 2.25 14.54
CA GLU A 266 4.20 3.17 15.69
C GLU A 266 5.67 3.44 16.06
N ILE A 267 6.51 2.41 16.08
CA ILE A 267 7.95 2.52 16.38
C ILE A 267 8.67 3.38 15.32
N VAL A 268 8.46 3.08 14.04
CA VAL A 268 9.07 3.80 12.91
C VAL A 268 8.61 5.25 12.92
N TRP A 269 7.31 5.50 13.05
CA TRP A 269 6.75 6.85 13.12
C TRP A 269 7.38 7.67 14.25
N SER A 270 7.43 7.09 15.45
CA SER A 270 7.98 7.73 16.64
C SER A 270 9.48 8.02 16.53
N ALA A 271 10.21 7.23 15.74
CA ALA A 271 11.64 7.42 15.52
C ALA A 271 11.94 8.47 14.45
N VAL A 272 11.25 8.43 13.29
CA VAL A 272 11.65 9.20 12.11
C VAL A 272 10.96 10.56 11.98
N VAL A 273 9.65 10.65 12.27
CA VAL A 273 8.89 11.88 12.01
C VAL A 273 9.39 13.05 12.88
N PRO A 274 9.70 12.87 14.18
CA PRO A 274 10.28 13.94 14.98
C PRO A 274 11.65 14.43 14.48
N LEU A 275 12.46 13.55 13.89
CA LEU A 275 13.77 13.92 13.34
C LEU A 275 13.65 14.74 12.05
N LEU A 276 12.59 14.49 11.27
CA LEU A 276 12.30 15.23 10.03
C LEU A 276 11.72 16.61 10.31
N LEU A 277 11.05 16.82 11.45
CA LEU A 277 10.50 18.10 11.86
C LEU A 277 11.62 19.06 12.27
N THR A 278 12.17 19.79 11.31
CA THR A 278 13.28 20.72 11.51
C THR A 278 12.80 22.17 11.47
N ALA A 279 13.48 23.05 12.21
CA ALA A 279 13.22 24.48 12.08
C ALA A 279 13.67 24.95 10.68
N PRO A 280 12.88 25.77 9.96
CA PRO A 280 13.25 26.25 8.63
C PRO A 280 14.57 27.04 8.69
N ALA A 281 15.43 26.84 7.69
CA ALA A 281 16.75 27.47 7.63
C ALA A 281 16.63 29.01 7.60
N GLY A 282 17.38 29.70 8.48
CA GLY A 282 17.39 31.17 8.55
C GLY A 282 16.28 31.78 9.43
N SER A 283 15.56 30.97 10.20
CA SER A 283 14.42 31.43 10.99
C SER A 283 14.81 31.99 12.38
N SER A 284 14.11 33.04 12.81
CA SER A 284 14.22 33.61 14.17
C SER A 284 13.69 32.63 15.24
N GLU A 285 14.20 32.73 16.48
CA GLU A 285 13.72 31.94 17.63
C GLU A 285 12.19 31.99 17.72
N GLY A 286 11.52 30.84 17.51
CA GLY A 286 10.07 30.71 17.59
C GLY A 286 9.35 30.29 16.30
N THR A 287 10.06 30.11 15.18
CA THR A 287 9.44 29.60 13.94
C THR A 287 9.10 28.12 14.06
N ALA A 288 7.89 27.74 13.63
CA ALA A 288 7.41 26.38 13.77
C ALA A 288 8.23 25.41 12.91
N PRO A 289 8.48 24.18 13.40
CA PRO A 289 9.20 23.18 12.62
C PRO A 289 8.35 22.76 11.41
N ALA A 290 8.99 22.64 10.26
CA ALA A 290 8.37 22.21 9.00
C ALA A 290 8.96 20.87 8.54
N LEU A 291 8.17 20.12 7.78
CA LEU A 291 8.70 18.96 7.06
C LEU A 291 9.51 19.44 5.84
N PRO A 292 10.70 18.87 5.58
CA PRO A 292 11.47 19.23 4.41
C PRO A 292 10.77 18.70 3.15
N LYS A 293 10.88 19.45 2.05
CA LYS A 293 10.15 19.22 0.80
C LYS A 293 10.37 17.79 0.25
N ASP A 294 11.59 17.28 0.39
CA ASP A 294 11.99 15.95 -0.06
C ASP A 294 11.42 14.80 0.78
N ALA A 295 10.94 15.06 2.00
CA ALA A 295 10.39 14.04 2.88
C ALA A 295 8.85 13.91 2.80
N LEU A 296 8.18 14.81 2.06
CA LEU A 296 6.72 14.86 2.00
C LEU A 296 6.11 13.54 1.49
N SER A 297 6.65 12.98 0.41
CA SER A 297 6.19 11.70 -0.15
C SER A 297 6.40 10.53 0.82
N PHE A 298 7.56 10.45 1.45
CA PHE A 298 7.87 9.43 2.45
C PHE A 298 6.91 9.48 3.65
N VAL A 299 6.66 10.67 4.21
CA VAL A 299 5.72 10.81 5.33
C VAL A 299 4.28 10.55 4.90
N LEU A 300 3.92 10.90 3.66
CA LEU A 300 2.61 10.57 3.07
C LEU A 300 2.42 9.05 3.00
N GLU A 301 3.35 8.32 2.39
CA GLU A 301 3.30 6.85 2.31
C GLU A 301 3.24 6.22 3.70
N LEU A 302 4.06 6.70 4.65
CA LEU A 302 4.04 6.21 6.02
C LEU A 302 2.68 6.46 6.70
N SER A 303 2.06 7.63 6.47
CA SER A 303 0.75 7.97 7.03
C SER A 303 -0.41 7.19 6.40
N GLN A 304 -0.26 6.70 5.18
CA GLN A 304 -1.26 5.85 4.51
C GLN A 304 -1.33 4.44 5.12
N LEU A 305 -0.26 3.99 5.77
CA LEU A 305 -0.25 2.73 6.53
C LEU A 305 -1.03 2.82 7.85
N ALA A 306 -1.28 4.04 8.35
CA ALA A 306 -1.96 4.25 9.62
C ALA A 306 -3.47 4.04 9.52
N LYS A 307 -4.03 3.31 10.50
CA LYS A 307 -5.47 3.25 10.73
C LYS A 307 -5.86 4.25 11.82
N LYS A 308 -7.15 4.58 11.91
CA LYS A 308 -7.66 5.45 12.97
C LYS A 308 -7.30 4.88 14.34
N GLY A 309 -6.60 5.67 15.16
CA GLY A 309 -6.13 5.29 16.50
C GLY A 309 -4.80 4.52 16.53
N SER A 310 -4.14 4.28 15.39
CA SER A 310 -2.83 3.61 15.34
C SER A 310 -1.65 4.47 15.80
N LEU A 311 -1.81 5.80 15.82
CA LEU A 311 -0.75 6.75 16.16
C LEU A 311 -1.21 7.66 17.29
N ALA A 312 -0.28 8.12 18.13
CA ALA A 312 -0.60 9.00 19.24
C ALA A 312 -1.03 10.39 18.75
N GLN A 313 -2.11 10.93 19.33
CA GLN A 313 -2.68 12.23 18.94
C GLN A 313 -1.65 13.38 18.96
N LYS A 314 -0.75 13.37 19.95
CA LYS A 314 0.33 14.36 20.05
C LYS A 314 1.25 14.33 18.83
N GLN A 315 1.59 13.14 18.34
CA GLN A 315 2.48 12.97 17.18
C GLN A 315 1.77 13.39 15.89
N LEU A 316 0.50 13.01 15.73
CA LEU A 316 -0.33 13.43 14.60
C LEU A 316 -0.45 14.96 14.53
N LYS A 317 -0.69 15.63 15.66
CA LYS A 317 -0.75 17.08 15.74
C LYS A 317 0.56 17.74 15.33
N GLN A 318 1.70 17.23 15.80
CA GLN A 318 3.03 17.74 15.43
C GLN A 318 3.31 17.55 13.94
N ALA A 319 3.02 16.37 13.40
CA ALA A 319 3.20 16.07 11.98
C ALA A 319 2.29 16.95 11.10
N LEU A 320 1.03 17.13 11.49
CA LEU A 320 0.07 17.97 10.75
C LEU A 320 0.51 19.43 10.75
N ALA A 321 0.97 19.95 11.90
CA ALA A 321 1.53 21.30 11.97
C ALA A 321 2.75 21.45 11.04
N GLY A 322 3.69 20.50 11.07
CA GLY A 322 4.87 20.56 10.20
C GLY A 322 4.56 20.39 8.71
N ALA A 323 3.56 19.57 8.37
CA ALA A 323 3.06 19.43 7.00
C ALA A 323 2.35 20.71 6.51
N LEU A 324 1.60 21.38 7.39
CA LEU A 324 0.95 22.65 7.07
C LEU A 324 1.99 23.77 6.86
N GLU A 325 3.03 23.85 7.67
CA GLU A 325 4.13 24.80 7.46
C GLU A 325 4.88 24.51 6.15
N ALA A 326 5.11 23.24 5.83
CA ALA A 326 5.70 22.84 4.55
C ALA A 326 4.82 23.23 3.36
N LEU A 327 3.49 23.02 3.45
CA LEU A 327 2.51 23.45 2.46
C LEU A 327 2.54 24.97 2.27
N CYS A 328 2.54 25.73 3.35
CA CYS A 328 2.57 27.19 3.32
C CYS A 328 3.86 27.75 2.69
N GLY A 329 4.95 27.00 2.75
CA GLY A 329 6.23 27.32 2.09
C GLY A 329 6.29 27.01 0.59
N ILE A 330 5.20 26.53 -0.03
CA ILE A 330 5.08 26.31 -1.47
C ILE A 330 4.21 27.44 -2.04
N LEU A 331 4.84 28.44 -2.67
CA LEU A 331 4.15 29.62 -3.19
C LEU A 331 3.92 29.52 -4.71
N PRO A 332 2.86 30.15 -5.24
CA PRO A 332 2.69 30.31 -6.68
C PRO A 332 3.89 31.03 -7.31
N GLY A 333 4.34 30.55 -8.48
CA GLY A 333 5.45 31.16 -9.21
C GLY A 333 6.86 30.89 -8.66
N ASP A 334 7.01 30.09 -7.60
CA ASP A 334 8.32 29.56 -7.20
C ASP A 334 8.92 28.80 -8.39
N THR A 335 10.06 29.24 -8.90
CA THR A 335 10.92 28.37 -9.71
C THR A 335 11.63 27.43 -8.74
N ALA A 336 11.76 26.15 -9.07
CA ALA A 336 12.58 25.22 -8.29
C ALA A 336 13.98 25.86 -8.11
N ALA A 337 14.21 26.46 -6.95
CA ALA A 337 15.33 27.36 -6.75
C ALA A 337 16.60 26.52 -6.52
N GLY A 338 17.34 26.28 -7.61
CA GLY A 338 18.75 25.88 -7.55
C GLY A 338 19.10 24.70 -8.45
N GLN A 339 19.75 25.01 -9.58
CA GLN A 339 20.47 24.09 -10.49
C GLN A 339 19.60 22.94 -11.04
N ALA A 340 19.26 23.06 -12.32
CA ALA A 340 18.72 21.97 -13.12
C ALA A 340 19.70 20.79 -13.20
N ASP A 341 19.67 19.93 -12.18
CA ASP A 341 19.93 18.50 -12.31
C ASP A 341 18.57 17.81 -12.52
N GLU A 342 18.55 16.74 -13.31
CA GLU A 342 17.35 16.04 -13.85
C GLU A 342 16.38 15.42 -12.81
N ALA A 343 16.46 15.76 -11.52
CA ALA A 343 15.75 15.09 -10.42
C ALA A 343 14.96 16.00 -9.46
N ASP A 344 14.88 17.31 -9.70
CA ASP A 344 14.09 18.20 -8.85
C ASP A 344 12.59 18.13 -9.16
N LEU A 345 11.80 17.75 -8.15
CA LEU A 345 10.34 17.73 -8.21
C LEU A 345 9.79 19.09 -8.66
N THR A 346 8.84 19.08 -9.59
CA THR A 346 8.14 20.28 -10.00
C THR A 346 7.34 20.86 -8.84
N VAL A 347 7.06 22.17 -8.87
CA VAL A 347 6.20 22.81 -7.85
C VAL A 347 4.81 22.15 -7.78
N SER A 348 4.28 21.66 -8.92
CA SER A 348 3.02 20.92 -8.93
C SER A 348 3.12 19.60 -8.16
N GLU A 349 4.17 18.81 -8.37
CA GLU A 349 4.36 17.53 -7.66
C GLU A 349 4.55 17.75 -6.15
N LEU A 350 5.31 18.78 -5.77
CA LEU A 350 5.50 19.17 -4.36
C LEU A 350 4.18 19.62 -3.73
N LEU A 351 3.41 20.45 -4.43
CA LEU A 351 2.10 20.89 -4.00
C LEU A 351 1.16 19.70 -3.81
N GLU A 352 1.09 18.79 -4.77
CA GLU A 352 0.24 17.61 -4.70
C GLU A 352 0.61 16.72 -3.50
N ALA A 353 1.90 16.46 -3.29
CA ALA A 353 2.38 15.65 -2.17
C ALA A 353 2.02 16.31 -0.83
N ALA A 354 2.25 17.62 -0.69
CA ALA A 354 1.92 18.38 0.51
C ALA A 354 0.41 18.39 0.79
N VAL A 355 -0.41 18.65 -0.24
CA VAL A 355 -1.88 18.67 -0.14
C VAL A 355 -2.42 17.30 0.27
N LYS A 356 -1.96 16.22 -0.37
CA LYS A 356 -2.35 14.83 -0.03
C LYS A 356 -1.94 14.49 1.40
N LEU A 357 -0.75 14.88 1.83
CA LEU A 357 -0.26 14.66 3.20
C LEU A 357 -1.09 15.42 4.25
N VAL A 358 -1.35 16.70 4.03
CA VAL A 358 -2.16 17.52 4.94
C VAL A 358 -3.57 16.95 5.06
N ALA A 359 -4.17 16.50 3.95
CA ALA A 359 -5.47 15.84 3.97
C ALA A 359 -5.45 14.55 4.78
N GLN A 360 -4.49 13.67 4.52
CA GLN A 360 -4.35 12.38 5.20
C GLN A 360 -4.13 12.56 6.72
N LEU A 361 -3.24 13.47 7.11
CA LEU A 361 -2.99 13.78 8.52
C LEU A 361 -4.20 14.44 9.19
N SER A 362 -4.95 15.28 8.47
CA SER A 362 -6.17 15.88 8.99
C SER A 362 -7.24 14.82 9.30
N GLN A 363 -7.37 13.80 8.46
CA GLN A 363 -8.29 12.68 8.70
C GLN A 363 -7.88 11.85 9.93
N LEU A 364 -6.58 11.58 10.06
CA LEU A 364 -6.04 10.81 11.19
C LEU A 364 -6.12 11.57 12.52
N ALA A 365 -5.78 12.87 12.52
CA ALA A 365 -5.85 13.73 13.70
C ALA A 365 -7.30 14.00 14.14
N GLY A 366 -8.25 13.95 13.20
CA GLY A 366 -9.66 14.21 13.50
C GLY A 366 -9.99 15.69 13.61
N GLU A 367 -11.22 15.96 14.01
CA GLU A 367 -11.84 17.28 13.85
C GLU A 367 -11.26 18.35 14.79
N THR A 368 -10.77 17.98 15.97
CA THR A 368 -10.26 18.94 16.96
C THR A 368 -8.98 19.64 16.53
N ASP A 369 -8.13 18.97 15.75
CA ASP A 369 -6.77 19.43 15.45
C ASP A 369 -6.57 19.80 13.97
N SER A 370 -7.56 19.56 13.11
CA SER A 370 -7.49 19.77 11.65
C SER A 370 -7.98 21.14 11.16
N ALA A 371 -8.44 22.02 12.06
CA ALA A 371 -9.12 23.27 11.69
C ALA A 371 -8.29 24.18 10.77
N ASP A 372 -7.06 24.50 11.19
CA ASP A 372 -6.20 25.40 10.43
C ASP A 372 -5.78 24.81 9.08
N ALA A 373 -5.48 23.52 9.05
CA ALA A 373 -5.11 22.79 7.84
C ALA A 373 -6.26 22.73 6.83
N PHE A 374 -7.47 22.40 7.29
CA PHE A 374 -8.66 22.38 6.45
C PHE A 374 -9.01 23.78 5.95
N ARG A 375 -8.89 24.81 6.79
CA ARG A 375 -9.12 26.21 6.42
C ARG A 375 -8.19 26.63 5.27
N ALA A 376 -6.91 26.29 5.33
CA ALA A 376 -5.95 26.57 4.25
C ALA A 376 -6.36 25.93 2.92
N LEU A 377 -6.65 24.62 2.93
CA LEU A 377 -7.08 23.86 1.74
C LEU A 377 -8.39 24.39 1.16
N ARG A 378 -9.37 24.68 2.03
CA ARG A 378 -10.66 25.23 1.62
C ARG A 378 -10.50 26.62 1.01
N LEU A 379 -9.66 27.48 1.59
CA LEU A 379 -9.42 28.82 1.06
C LEU A 379 -8.78 28.74 -0.34
N ALA A 380 -7.96 27.74 -0.65
CA ALA A 380 -7.43 27.57 -2.00
C ALA A 380 -8.52 27.33 -3.07
N ILE A 381 -9.71 26.86 -2.70
CA ILE A 381 -10.81 26.59 -3.65
C ILE A 381 -11.97 27.58 -3.57
N VAL A 382 -12.34 28.06 -2.37
CA VAL A 382 -13.50 28.95 -2.18
C VAL A 382 -13.17 30.09 -1.21
N PRO A 383 -13.71 31.30 -1.43
CA PRO A 383 -13.56 32.40 -0.48
C PRO A 383 -14.41 32.17 0.77
N TYR A 384 -13.97 32.72 1.91
CA TYR A 384 -14.75 32.73 3.14
C TYR A 384 -14.41 33.94 4.00
N SER A 385 -15.43 34.61 4.51
CA SER A 385 -15.31 35.77 5.41
C SER A 385 -16.13 35.50 6.66
N ASP A 386 -15.47 35.14 7.76
CA ASP A 386 -16.16 34.80 9.00
C ASP A 386 -15.66 35.60 10.20
N GLY A 387 -15.01 36.75 9.95
CA GLY A 387 -14.47 37.63 10.98
C GLY A 387 -13.43 36.98 11.92
N SER A 388 -13.16 35.69 11.76
CA SER A 388 -12.23 34.90 12.56
C SER A 388 -10.80 35.37 12.29
N PRO A 389 -9.93 35.36 13.32
CA PRO A 389 -8.53 35.76 13.16
C PRO A 389 -7.89 34.98 12.01
N ALA A 390 -6.98 35.64 11.30
CA ALA A 390 -6.27 35.05 10.17
C ALA A 390 -5.52 33.80 10.63
N GLY A 391 -5.83 32.66 10.01
CA GLY A 391 -5.13 31.40 10.23
C GLY A 391 -3.78 31.38 9.54
N ARG A 392 -2.88 30.49 9.97
CA ARG A 392 -1.52 30.38 9.43
C ARG A 392 -1.48 30.13 7.91
N GLY A 393 -2.44 29.38 7.37
CA GLY A 393 -2.53 29.06 5.95
C GLY A 393 -3.47 29.95 5.14
N ASP A 394 -4.00 31.04 5.72
CA ASP A 394 -4.95 31.91 5.01
C ASP A 394 -4.30 32.64 3.84
N ALA A 395 -3.08 33.15 4.03
CA ALA A 395 -2.32 33.81 2.98
C ALA A 395 -2.02 32.85 1.82
N TRP A 396 -1.60 31.62 2.16
CA TRP A 396 -1.35 30.55 1.19
C TRP A 396 -2.61 30.21 0.39
N GLY A 397 -3.74 29.96 1.06
CA GLY A 397 -4.98 29.60 0.40
C GLY A 397 -5.50 30.70 -0.53
N ASN A 398 -5.38 31.97 -0.11
CA ASN A 398 -5.78 33.09 -0.97
C ASN A 398 -4.87 33.25 -2.21
N ALA A 399 -3.56 33.05 -2.05
CA ALA A 399 -2.60 33.12 -3.16
C ALA A 399 -2.85 32.03 -4.20
N TRP A 400 -2.99 30.77 -3.76
CA TRP A 400 -3.28 29.66 -4.66
C TRP A 400 -4.66 29.76 -5.30
N ARG A 401 -5.67 30.31 -4.62
CA ARG A 401 -6.98 30.56 -5.24
C ARG A 401 -6.87 31.50 -6.45
N ALA A 402 -6.08 32.57 -6.31
CA ALA A 402 -5.86 33.52 -7.41
C ALA A 402 -5.17 32.81 -8.59
N GLU A 403 -4.08 32.10 -8.32
CA GLU A 403 -3.32 31.35 -9.34
C GLU A 403 -4.19 30.30 -10.07
N LEU A 404 -4.92 29.47 -9.32
CA LEU A 404 -5.80 28.43 -9.87
C LEU A 404 -6.99 29.01 -10.66
N SER A 405 -7.30 30.29 -10.49
CA SER A 405 -8.34 30.97 -11.25
C SER A 405 -7.84 31.51 -12.59
N GLU A 406 -6.54 31.73 -12.72
CA GLU A 406 -5.90 32.33 -13.89
C GLU A 406 -5.30 31.27 -14.84
N ASP A 407 -4.68 30.20 -14.31
CA ASP A 407 -4.01 29.18 -15.13
C ASP A 407 -4.82 27.88 -15.29
N ALA A 408 -5.32 27.64 -16.51
CA ALA A 408 -6.03 26.42 -16.86
C ALA A 408 -5.14 25.15 -16.79
N LYS A 409 -3.81 25.28 -16.83
CA LYS A 409 -2.88 24.14 -16.73
C LYS A 409 -2.83 23.56 -15.32
N LEU A 410 -3.21 24.33 -14.31
CA LEU A 410 -3.25 23.87 -12.92
C LEU A 410 -4.56 23.14 -12.55
N SER A 411 -5.34 22.71 -13.56
CA SER A 411 -6.59 21.97 -13.31
C SER A 411 -6.37 20.67 -12.55
N GLU A 412 -5.21 20.00 -12.70
CA GLU A 412 -4.87 18.79 -11.95
C GLU A 412 -4.54 19.08 -10.48
N SER A 413 -3.78 20.15 -10.22
CA SER A 413 -3.51 20.64 -8.87
C SER A 413 -4.80 21.09 -8.17
N ALA A 414 -5.69 21.79 -8.88
CA ALA A 414 -7.02 22.15 -8.36
C ALA A 414 -7.85 20.91 -8.02
N ALA A 415 -7.87 19.89 -8.89
CA ALA A 415 -8.55 18.62 -8.64
C ALA A 415 -7.98 17.89 -7.41
N THR A 416 -6.67 17.98 -7.18
CA THR A 416 -6.01 17.42 -6.00
C THR A 416 -6.44 18.14 -4.73
N ILE A 417 -6.50 19.48 -4.73
CA ILE A 417 -6.98 20.25 -3.57
C ILE A 417 -8.46 20.00 -3.30
N VAL A 418 -9.30 19.96 -4.34
CA VAL A 418 -10.72 19.60 -4.21
C VAL A 418 -10.88 18.20 -3.62
N THR A 419 -10.07 17.24 -4.07
CA THR A 419 -10.05 15.88 -3.52
C THR A 419 -9.68 15.89 -2.04
N ALA A 420 -8.60 16.57 -1.67
CA ALA A 420 -8.17 16.72 -0.27
C ALA A 420 -9.25 17.34 0.63
N VAL A 421 -9.92 18.41 0.17
CA VAL A 421 -11.04 19.03 0.90
C VAL A 421 -12.20 18.05 1.05
N CYS A 422 -12.57 17.33 -0.01
CA CYS A 422 -13.62 16.31 0.06
C CYS A 422 -13.24 15.19 1.02
N ASP A 423 -12.02 14.67 0.97
CA ASP A 423 -11.61 13.53 1.78
C ASP A 423 -11.66 13.89 3.28
N VAL A 424 -11.19 15.08 3.67
CA VAL A 424 -11.32 15.57 5.06
C VAL A 424 -12.78 15.82 5.44
N ALA A 425 -13.53 16.57 4.63
CA ALA A 425 -14.92 16.90 4.92
C ALA A 425 -15.81 15.65 4.98
N SER A 426 -15.50 14.61 4.20
CA SER A 426 -16.26 13.36 4.15
C SER A 426 -16.23 12.60 5.47
N VAL A 427 -15.21 12.79 6.31
CA VAL A 427 -15.05 12.10 7.62
C VAL A 427 -15.28 13.02 8.82
N GLN A 428 -15.37 14.34 8.62
CA GLN A 428 -15.53 15.35 9.68
C GLN A 428 -16.73 16.28 9.42
N PRO A 429 -17.88 16.04 10.07
CA PRO A 429 -19.09 16.84 9.86
C PRO A 429 -18.94 18.34 10.11
N GLY A 430 -18.18 18.80 11.10
CA GLY A 430 -17.99 20.25 11.28
C GLY A 430 -17.10 20.89 10.23
N ARG A 431 -16.16 20.15 9.62
CA ARG A 431 -15.45 20.64 8.42
C ARG A 431 -16.38 20.78 7.22
N ALA A 432 -17.33 19.86 7.07
CA ALA A 432 -18.39 20.01 6.08
C ALA A 432 -19.31 21.22 6.39
N ALA A 433 -19.57 21.52 7.67
CA ALA A 433 -20.34 22.68 8.09
C ALA A 433 -19.62 24.00 7.77
N GLU A 434 -18.30 24.07 7.97
CA GLU A 434 -17.47 25.22 7.59
C GLU A 434 -17.42 25.44 6.06
N LEU A 435 -17.52 24.36 5.27
CA LEU A 435 -17.54 24.42 3.82
C LEU A 435 -18.90 24.91 3.28
N ALA A 436 -20.01 24.55 3.95
CA ALA A 436 -21.36 24.72 3.43
C ALA A 436 -21.75 26.17 3.03
N PRO A 437 -21.44 27.24 3.80
CA PRO A 437 -21.82 28.60 3.43
C PRO A 437 -21.26 29.03 2.07
N ALA A 438 -20.00 28.67 1.78
CA ALA A 438 -19.35 28.99 0.52
C ALA A 438 -19.95 28.22 -0.68
N LEU A 439 -20.47 27.00 -0.45
CA LEU A 439 -21.12 26.20 -1.50
C LEU A 439 -22.55 26.66 -1.78
N LEU A 440 -23.23 27.23 -0.78
CA LEU A 440 -24.59 27.76 -0.91
C LEU A 440 -24.60 29.16 -1.55
N ASP A 441 -23.53 29.92 -1.43
CA ASP A 441 -23.41 31.23 -2.08
C ASP A 441 -23.20 31.08 -3.60
N PRO A 442 -24.18 31.51 -4.43
CA PRO A 442 -24.04 31.47 -5.88
C PRO A 442 -22.89 32.35 -6.39
N ALA A 443 -22.51 33.41 -5.68
CA ALA A 443 -21.39 34.27 -6.08
C ALA A 443 -20.03 33.60 -5.83
N ALA A 444 -19.88 32.89 -4.71
CA ALA A 444 -18.67 32.12 -4.40
C ALA A 444 -18.51 30.88 -5.30
N SER A 445 -19.61 30.27 -5.73
CA SER A 445 -19.61 29.09 -6.62
C SER A 445 -19.59 29.42 -8.12
N ALA A 446 -19.77 30.69 -8.49
CA ALA A 446 -19.67 31.19 -9.87
C ALA A 446 -18.26 31.70 -10.22
N SER A 447 -17.23 31.25 -9.49
CA SER A 447 -15.84 31.66 -9.74
C SER A 447 -15.46 31.55 -11.21
N SER A 448 -14.67 32.49 -11.72
CA SER A 448 -14.18 32.56 -13.10
C SER A 448 -13.28 31.38 -13.52
N SER A 449 -13.05 30.42 -12.63
CA SER A 449 -12.17 29.28 -12.84
C SER A 449 -12.84 28.19 -13.67
N SER A 450 -12.08 27.64 -14.63
CA SER A 450 -12.55 26.60 -15.55
C SER A 450 -12.86 25.26 -14.88
N TRP A 451 -12.25 24.97 -13.73
CA TRP A 451 -12.36 23.69 -13.01
C TRP A 451 -13.51 23.64 -11.98
N MET A 452 -13.98 24.78 -11.47
CA MET A 452 -15.02 24.83 -10.42
C MET A 452 -16.33 24.15 -10.84
N PRO A 453 -16.83 24.31 -12.08
CA PRO A 453 -18.04 23.62 -12.52
C PRO A 453 -17.94 22.10 -12.39
N ALA A 454 -16.78 21.49 -12.66
CA ALA A 454 -16.59 20.04 -12.53
C ALA A 454 -16.44 19.59 -11.06
N ALA A 455 -15.88 20.44 -10.20
CA ALA A 455 -15.65 20.16 -8.78
C ALA A 455 -16.89 20.33 -7.89
N LEU A 456 -17.72 21.34 -8.18
CA LEU A 456 -18.86 21.73 -7.34
C LEU A 456 -19.83 20.57 -6.99
N PRO A 457 -20.20 19.68 -7.92
CA PRO A 457 -21.10 18.57 -7.58
C PRO A 457 -20.53 17.62 -6.52
N ARG A 458 -19.22 17.35 -6.59
CA ARG A 458 -18.53 16.49 -5.61
C ARG A 458 -18.48 17.14 -4.23
N LEU A 459 -18.21 18.46 -4.17
CA LEU A 459 -18.21 19.23 -2.92
C LEU A 459 -19.60 19.24 -2.27
N LEU A 460 -20.66 19.49 -3.03
CA LEU A 460 -22.05 19.47 -2.55
C LEU A 460 -22.48 18.09 -2.03
N ALA A 461 -22.20 17.04 -2.81
CA ALA A 461 -22.51 15.67 -2.41
C ALA A 461 -21.78 15.29 -1.11
N THR A 462 -20.47 15.54 -1.06
CA THR A 462 -19.65 15.18 0.10
C THR A 462 -20.07 15.93 1.36
N ALA A 463 -20.28 17.25 1.26
CA ALA A 463 -20.66 18.08 2.40
C ALA A 463 -22.07 17.70 2.92
N SER A 464 -23.04 17.52 2.02
CA SER A 464 -24.41 17.15 2.42
C SER A 464 -24.46 15.79 3.13
N LEU A 465 -23.79 14.76 2.62
CA LEU A 465 -23.75 13.45 3.27
C LEU A 465 -22.99 13.47 4.60
N SER A 466 -21.88 14.21 4.69
CA SER A 466 -21.12 14.32 5.94
C SER A 466 -21.93 15.03 7.03
N LEU A 467 -22.65 16.09 6.69
CA LEU A 467 -23.55 16.79 7.59
C LEU A 467 -24.74 15.92 8.02
N ALA A 468 -25.34 15.17 7.10
CA ALA A 468 -26.40 14.21 7.42
C ALA A 468 -25.90 13.14 8.41
N ARG A 469 -24.67 12.66 8.24
CA ARG A 469 -24.02 11.75 9.21
C ARG A 469 -23.79 12.43 10.56
N GLY A 470 -23.35 13.69 10.57
CA GLY A 470 -23.20 14.46 11.81
C GLY A 470 -24.51 14.62 12.57
N ALA A 471 -25.60 14.91 11.85
CA ALA A 471 -26.94 15.00 12.43
C ALA A 471 -27.42 13.66 13.03
N ASP A 472 -27.19 12.57 12.32
CA ASP A 472 -27.46 11.20 12.79
C ASP A 472 -26.66 10.86 14.07
N GLN A 473 -25.39 11.26 14.12
CA GLN A 473 -24.53 11.07 15.31
C GLN A 473 -24.96 11.93 16.50
N ALA A 474 -25.43 13.15 16.26
CA ALA A 474 -25.95 14.06 17.29
C ALA A 474 -27.32 13.61 17.85
N LYS A 475 -28.02 12.69 17.16
CA LYS A 475 -29.35 12.13 17.48
C LYS A 475 -30.46 13.17 17.52
N GLU A 476 -30.48 14.05 18.53
CA GLU A 476 -31.54 15.03 18.77
C GLU A 476 -30.97 16.30 19.42
N GLY A 477 -31.46 17.48 19.00
CA GLY A 477 -31.05 18.77 19.54
C GLY A 477 -30.98 19.88 18.48
N GLU A 478 -30.69 21.11 18.93
CA GLU A 478 -30.56 22.28 18.07
C GLU A 478 -29.42 22.10 17.03
N GLU A 479 -28.32 21.48 17.45
CA GLU A 479 -27.18 21.16 16.57
C GLU A 479 -27.57 20.16 15.47
N ALA A 480 -28.24 19.06 15.82
CA ALA A 480 -28.70 18.07 14.85
C ALA A 480 -29.69 18.69 13.84
N SER A 481 -30.59 19.56 14.29
CA SER A 481 -31.54 20.28 13.43
C SER A 481 -30.80 21.20 12.46
N LYS A 482 -29.83 21.99 12.94
CA LYS A 482 -29.03 22.89 12.12
C LYS A 482 -28.22 22.16 11.05
N LEU A 483 -27.58 21.04 11.42
CA LEU A 483 -26.83 20.19 10.48
C LEU A 483 -27.76 19.62 9.39
N THR A 484 -28.95 19.15 9.77
CA THR A 484 -29.95 18.60 8.84
C THR A 484 -30.46 19.66 7.86
N GLU A 485 -30.77 20.87 8.34
CA GLU A 485 -31.23 21.99 7.51
C GLU A 485 -30.16 22.44 6.52
N THR A 486 -28.91 22.52 6.98
CA THR A 486 -27.77 22.86 6.13
C THR A 486 -27.54 21.79 5.07
N ALA A 487 -27.59 20.50 5.45
CA ALA A 487 -27.50 19.39 4.52
C ALA A 487 -28.62 19.43 3.47
N ALA A 488 -29.85 19.74 3.87
CA ALA A 488 -31.00 19.82 2.97
C ALA A 488 -30.83 20.95 1.95
N SER A 489 -30.31 22.09 2.38
CA SER A 489 -30.01 23.23 1.51
C SER A 489 -28.96 22.89 0.46
N LEU A 490 -27.92 22.13 0.83
CA LEU A 490 -26.89 21.67 -0.11
C LEU A 490 -27.44 20.65 -1.13
N VAL A 491 -28.31 19.73 -0.69
CA VAL A 491 -29.00 18.78 -1.58
C VAL A 491 -29.90 19.52 -2.56
N ALA A 492 -30.66 20.52 -2.09
CA ALA A 492 -31.50 21.34 -2.96
C ALA A 492 -30.67 22.12 -3.99
N ARG A 493 -29.51 22.68 -3.59
CA ARG A 493 -28.59 23.34 -4.52
C ARG A 493 -28.04 22.36 -5.57
N ALA A 494 -27.70 21.15 -5.18
CA ALA A 494 -27.26 20.11 -6.12
C ALA A 494 -28.37 19.67 -7.09
N ALA A 495 -29.61 19.55 -6.61
CA ALA A 495 -30.77 19.25 -7.45
C ALA A 495 -31.04 20.37 -8.46
N ALA A 496 -30.93 21.63 -8.05
CA ALA A 496 -31.02 22.78 -8.95
C ALA A 496 -29.93 22.73 -10.04
N LEU A 497 -28.68 22.40 -9.69
CA LEU A 497 -27.60 22.23 -10.68
C LEU A 497 -27.90 21.13 -11.71
N LEU A 498 -28.55 20.04 -11.32
CA LEU A 498 -28.99 18.99 -12.25
C LEU A 498 -30.04 19.49 -13.24
N GLN A 499 -30.94 20.38 -12.79
CA GLN A 499 -32.01 20.95 -13.61
C GLN A 499 -31.48 22.05 -14.56
N GLU A 500 -30.53 22.87 -14.09
CA GLU A 500 -29.98 24.02 -14.83
C GLU A 500 -28.91 23.63 -15.87
N ARG A 501 -28.17 22.53 -15.65
CA ARG A 501 -27.00 22.18 -16.48
C ARG A 501 -27.34 21.48 -17.80
N SER A 502 -26.43 21.69 -18.76
CA SER A 502 -26.34 20.93 -20.00
C SER A 502 -26.09 19.43 -19.75
N PRO A 503 -26.35 18.54 -20.73
CA PRO A 503 -26.19 17.09 -20.55
C PRO A 503 -24.77 16.64 -20.11
N SER A 504 -23.72 17.41 -20.43
CA SER A 504 -22.36 17.13 -19.95
C SER A 504 -22.22 17.40 -18.45
N GLY A 505 -22.72 18.53 -17.97
CA GLY A 505 -22.65 18.90 -16.56
C GLY A 505 -23.53 18.05 -15.65
N ARG A 506 -24.57 17.38 -16.18
CA ARG A 506 -25.40 16.42 -15.42
C ARG A 506 -24.66 15.13 -15.06
N ALA A 507 -23.77 14.65 -15.94
CA ALA A 507 -23.03 13.41 -15.72
C ALA A 507 -22.03 13.51 -14.56
N GLU A 508 -21.44 14.68 -14.36
CA GLU A 508 -20.57 14.98 -13.21
C GLU A 508 -21.35 14.92 -11.90
N VAL A 509 -22.55 15.52 -11.86
CA VAL A 509 -23.40 15.49 -10.67
C VAL A 509 -23.89 14.08 -10.37
N PHE A 510 -24.29 13.32 -11.39
CA PHE A 510 -24.66 11.91 -11.24
C PHE A 510 -23.51 11.09 -10.65
N SER A 511 -22.31 11.22 -11.20
CA SER A 511 -21.12 10.50 -10.72
C SER A 511 -20.75 10.92 -9.30
N ALA A 512 -20.79 12.22 -8.98
CA ALA A 512 -20.47 12.74 -7.66
C ALA A 512 -21.39 12.19 -6.57
N PHE A 513 -22.72 12.22 -6.78
CA PHE A 513 -23.67 11.68 -5.81
C PHE A 513 -23.64 10.16 -5.72
N ALA A 514 -23.45 9.46 -6.84
CA ALA A 514 -23.32 8.00 -6.83
C ALA A 514 -22.13 7.57 -5.97
N THR A 515 -20.95 8.16 -6.21
CA THR A 515 -19.74 7.88 -5.44
C THR A 515 -19.89 8.25 -3.98
N ALA A 516 -20.51 9.39 -3.66
CA ALA A 516 -20.70 9.81 -2.27
C ALA A 516 -21.67 8.91 -1.50
N LEU A 517 -22.78 8.49 -2.13
CA LEU A 517 -23.75 7.56 -1.54
C LEU A 517 -23.13 6.18 -1.31
N ASP A 518 -22.52 5.60 -2.35
CA ASP A 518 -21.90 4.27 -2.29
C ASP A 518 -20.72 4.23 -1.29
N GLY A 519 -20.03 5.37 -1.09
CA GLY A 519 -18.92 5.51 -0.14
C GLY A 519 -19.33 5.87 1.30
N SER A 520 -20.62 6.11 1.58
CA SER A 520 -21.06 6.53 2.90
C SER A 520 -21.00 5.39 3.92
N ALA A 521 -20.33 5.64 5.05
CA ALA A 521 -20.28 4.71 6.17
C ALA A 521 -21.55 4.70 7.05
N SER A 522 -22.49 5.66 6.86
CA SER A 522 -23.76 5.72 7.60
C SER A 522 -24.94 5.40 6.68
N ALA A 523 -25.59 4.27 6.95
CA ALA A 523 -26.81 3.85 6.26
C ALA A 523 -27.98 4.83 6.48
N PRO A 524 -28.25 5.33 7.71
CA PRO A 524 -29.28 6.36 7.91
C PRO A 524 -29.01 7.66 7.14
N ALA A 525 -27.77 8.16 7.16
CA ALA A 525 -27.41 9.39 6.48
C ALA A 525 -27.52 9.27 4.95
N SER A 526 -27.06 8.14 4.39
CA SER A 526 -27.19 7.88 2.95
C SER A 526 -28.64 7.68 2.52
N ALA A 527 -29.47 7.01 3.32
CA ALA A 527 -30.89 6.86 3.05
C ALA A 527 -31.64 8.19 3.11
N TRP A 528 -31.36 9.03 4.11
CA TRP A 528 -31.91 10.37 4.22
C TRP A 528 -31.53 11.25 3.02
N ALA A 529 -30.23 11.26 2.66
CA ALA A 529 -29.74 12.05 1.54
C ALA A 529 -30.33 11.58 0.20
N ALA A 530 -30.43 10.27 -0.02
CA ALA A 530 -31.06 9.68 -1.20
C ALA A 530 -32.54 10.08 -1.30
N SER A 531 -33.30 9.97 -0.21
CA SER A 531 -34.73 10.32 -0.17
C SER A 531 -34.93 11.82 -0.40
N ARG A 532 -34.09 12.67 0.21
CA ARG A 532 -34.16 14.11 0.02
C ARG A 532 -33.85 14.48 -1.43
N LEU A 533 -32.80 13.91 -2.02
CA LEU A 533 -32.44 14.17 -3.41
C LEU A 533 -33.53 13.70 -4.37
N ALA A 534 -34.12 12.51 -4.13
CA ALA A 534 -35.23 12.00 -4.92
C ALA A 534 -36.45 12.93 -4.85
N SER A 535 -36.76 13.47 -3.67
CA SER A 535 -37.83 14.44 -3.47
C SER A 535 -37.58 15.76 -4.23
N GLU A 536 -36.39 16.35 -4.10
CA GLU A 536 -36.03 17.61 -4.78
C GLU A 536 -36.05 17.46 -6.32
N LEU A 537 -35.65 16.28 -6.81
CA LEU A 537 -35.67 15.94 -8.22
C LEU A 537 -37.04 15.43 -8.72
N LYS A 538 -38.04 15.31 -7.85
CA LYS A 538 -39.38 14.75 -8.18
C LYS A 538 -39.30 13.37 -8.84
N LEU A 539 -38.39 12.53 -8.36
CA LEU A 539 -38.24 11.15 -8.82
C LEU A 539 -39.38 10.27 -8.28
N PRO A 540 -39.84 9.27 -9.06
CA PRO A 540 -39.30 8.83 -10.35
C PRO A 540 -39.86 9.57 -11.58
N ALA A 541 -40.82 10.49 -11.41
CA ALA A 541 -41.56 11.09 -12.53
C ALA A 541 -40.67 11.84 -13.53
N GLU A 542 -39.72 12.63 -13.03
CA GLU A 542 -38.81 13.46 -13.85
C GLU A 542 -37.54 12.72 -14.33
N LEU A 543 -37.38 11.43 -14.02
CA LEU A 543 -36.21 10.66 -14.45
C LEU A 543 -35.97 10.74 -15.97
N PRO A 544 -37.00 10.59 -16.85
CA PRO A 544 -36.80 10.72 -18.29
C PRO A 544 -36.29 12.09 -18.72
N GLY A 545 -36.72 13.17 -18.06
CA GLY A 545 -36.28 14.54 -18.34
C GLY A 545 -34.83 14.79 -17.92
N LEU A 546 -34.39 14.17 -16.82
CA LEU A 546 -33.01 14.26 -16.35
C LEU A 546 -32.02 13.54 -17.27
N VAL A 547 -32.43 12.41 -17.84
CA VAL A 547 -31.62 11.63 -18.81
C VAL A 547 -31.84 12.05 -20.27
N GLN A 548 -32.73 13.00 -20.53
CA GLN A 548 -32.96 13.53 -21.87
C GLN A 548 -31.72 14.29 -22.36
N GLY A 549 -31.31 14.04 -23.61
CA GLY A 549 -30.20 14.75 -24.24
C GLY A 549 -28.80 14.19 -23.91
N LEU A 550 -28.67 13.07 -23.19
CA LEU A 550 -27.37 12.42 -22.95
C LEU A 550 -26.66 12.04 -24.27
N SER A 551 -27.41 11.76 -25.33
CA SER A 551 -26.94 11.43 -26.68
C SER A 551 -26.73 12.63 -27.62
N ALA A 552 -27.04 13.86 -27.18
CA ALA A 552 -27.06 15.02 -28.08
C ALA A 552 -25.63 15.44 -28.51
N ASN A 553 -25.42 15.55 -29.83
CA ASN A 553 -24.24 16.13 -30.50
C ASN A 553 -22.89 15.77 -29.85
N SER A 554 -22.67 14.50 -29.53
CA SER A 554 -21.47 14.02 -28.84
C SER A 554 -20.99 12.71 -29.43
N SER A 555 -19.69 12.41 -29.31
CA SER A 555 -19.13 11.13 -29.76
C SER A 555 -19.72 9.95 -28.97
N LEU A 556 -19.73 8.75 -29.57
CA LEU A 556 -20.25 7.53 -28.93
C LEU A 556 -19.62 7.28 -27.55
N ALA A 557 -18.32 7.57 -27.40
CA ALA A 557 -17.60 7.46 -26.13
C ALA A 557 -18.19 8.38 -25.05
N VAL A 558 -18.49 9.64 -25.38
CA VAL A 558 -19.07 10.61 -24.45
C VAL A 558 -20.50 10.23 -24.09
N VAL A 559 -21.29 9.73 -25.05
CA VAL A 559 -22.65 9.23 -24.79
C VAL A 559 -22.61 8.04 -23.83
N ASN A 560 -21.69 7.09 -24.03
CA ASN A 560 -21.53 5.93 -23.16
C ASN A 560 -21.12 6.35 -21.74
N LEU A 561 -20.21 7.31 -21.58
CA LEU A 561 -19.79 7.83 -20.29
C LEU A 561 -20.97 8.48 -19.54
N ARG A 562 -21.74 9.33 -20.22
CA ARG A 562 -22.92 10.00 -19.64
C ARG A 562 -24.00 9.00 -19.23
N ALA A 563 -24.27 8.01 -20.07
CA ALA A 563 -25.23 6.94 -19.78
C ALA A 563 -24.73 6.03 -18.64
N PHE A 564 -23.42 5.81 -18.52
CA PHE A 564 -22.83 5.09 -17.40
C PHE A 564 -23.03 5.86 -16.09
N ALA A 565 -22.71 7.17 -16.06
CA ALA A 565 -22.92 8.01 -14.88
C ALA A 565 -24.38 8.02 -14.40
N ALA A 566 -25.33 8.19 -15.33
CA ALA A 566 -26.75 8.14 -15.00
C ALA A 566 -27.18 6.77 -14.42
N ARG A 567 -26.67 5.66 -14.97
CA ARG A 567 -26.95 4.32 -14.44
C ARG A 567 -26.36 4.12 -13.05
N CYS A 568 -25.12 4.55 -12.80
CA CYS A 568 -24.51 4.50 -11.48
C CYS A 568 -25.32 5.31 -10.45
N PHE A 569 -25.80 6.49 -10.84
CA PHE A 569 -26.65 7.33 -9.99
C PHE A 569 -27.99 6.66 -9.63
N VAL A 570 -28.72 6.14 -10.62
CA VAL A 570 -29.99 5.43 -10.37
C VAL A 570 -29.76 4.18 -9.52
N ARG A 571 -28.67 3.45 -9.75
CA ARG A 571 -28.28 2.28 -8.94
C ARG A 571 -28.02 2.69 -7.50
N ALA A 572 -27.18 3.70 -7.26
CA ALA A 572 -26.83 4.17 -5.93
C ALA A 572 -28.09 4.64 -5.18
N LEU A 573 -28.91 5.50 -5.80
CA LEU A 573 -30.21 5.91 -5.23
C LEU A 573 -31.08 4.70 -4.89
N SER A 574 -31.27 3.77 -5.83
CA SER A 574 -32.10 2.58 -5.62
C SER A 574 -31.57 1.62 -4.56
N THR A 575 -30.30 1.77 -4.16
CA THR A 575 -29.67 0.97 -3.11
C THR A 575 -29.89 1.59 -1.74
N HIS A 576 -29.88 2.92 -1.65
CA HIS A 576 -29.99 3.66 -0.39
C HIS A 576 -31.42 4.17 -0.08
N LEU A 577 -32.31 4.25 -1.08
CA LEU A 577 -33.71 4.66 -0.88
C LEU A 577 -34.49 3.64 -0.03
N PRO A 578 -35.51 4.10 0.73
CA PRO A 578 -36.49 3.22 1.36
C PRO A 578 -37.14 2.29 0.34
N ALA A 579 -37.51 1.06 0.76
CA ALA A 579 -37.96 0.00 -0.14
C ALA A 579 -39.09 0.41 -1.11
N ALA A 580 -40.05 1.22 -0.66
CA ALA A 580 -41.15 1.71 -1.49
C ALA A 580 -40.67 2.69 -2.59
N GLU A 581 -39.82 3.64 -2.22
CA GLU A 581 -39.25 4.63 -3.14
C GLU A 581 -38.27 3.97 -4.13
N ALA A 582 -37.44 3.03 -3.64
CA ALA A 582 -36.53 2.25 -4.47
C ALA A 582 -37.28 1.41 -5.51
N LEU A 583 -38.40 0.78 -5.13
CA LEU A 583 -39.23 0.00 -6.05
C LEU A 583 -39.87 0.90 -7.11
N ALA A 584 -40.40 2.06 -6.71
CA ALA A 584 -40.96 3.04 -7.64
C ALA A 584 -39.91 3.55 -8.65
N LEU A 585 -38.68 3.77 -8.20
CA LEU A 585 -37.57 4.19 -9.05
C LEU A 585 -37.10 3.08 -10.00
N ARG A 586 -37.04 1.82 -9.56
CA ARG A 586 -36.63 0.68 -10.40
C ARG A 586 -37.65 0.31 -11.48
N LEU A 587 -38.94 0.56 -11.23
CA LEU A 587 -40.01 0.30 -12.19
C LEU A 587 -40.06 1.32 -13.34
N ARG A 588 -39.50 2.52 -13.12
CA ARG A 588 -39.48 3.62 -14.08
C ARG A 588 -38.22 3.59 -14.92
#